data_AF-A0A7S1V0G7-F1
#
_entry.id   AF-A0A7S1V0G7-F1
#
_cell.length_a   1.000
_cell.length_b   1.000
_cell.length_c   1.000
_cell.angle_alpha   90.00
_cell.angle_beta   90.00
_cell.angle_gamma   90.00
#
_symmetry.space_group_name_H-M   'P 1'
#
loop_
_entity.id
_entity.type
_entity.pdbx_description
1 polymer ?
#
loop_
_entity_poly.entity_id
_entity_poly.type
_entity_poly.pdbx_seq_one_letter_code
_entity_poly.pdbx_strand_id
1 'polypeptide(L)'
;MVEPFRREPHQIGMQGGFLVIKPSQERYEEYLELIRVGNYTVSGGWGGDKLRYGGYYGAAQVQGLVSFLYGHLYPNSYVELQRCYYNSMADFPRTDDKKFEGEKPPCRTMEDECIDCRSIPLDQIKTFHLTICQKPHLCYQYQSKFDDDAPIC
;
A
#
# COMPACT_ATOMS: atom_id res chain seq x y z
N MET A 1 -15.86 -20.31 -18.41
CA MET A 1 -15.82 -19.27 -17.37
C MET A 1 -14.41 -19.27 -16.82
N VAL A 2 -13.67 -18.17 -17.00
CA VAL A 2 -12.36 -17.99 -16.35
C VAL A 2 -12.69 -17.50 -14.94
N GLU A 3 -12.23 -18.19 -13.90
CA GLU A 3 -12.41 -17.69 -12.53
C GLU A 3 -11.86 -16.26 -12.45
N PRO A 4 -12.58 -15.33 -11.82
CA PRO A 4 -12.07 -13.97 -11.64
C PRO A 4 -10.72 -14.06 -10.93
N PHE A 5 -9.76 -13.25 -11.38
CA PHE A 5 -8.41 -13.21 -10.80
C PHE A 5 -8.52 -12.91 -9.31
N ARG A 6 -8.46 -13.96 -8.48
CA ARG A 6 -8.51 -13.84 -7.03
C ARG A 6 -7.08 -13.56 -6.59
N ARG A 7 -6.89 -12.43 -5.90
CA ARG A 7 -5.61 -12.19 -5.25
C ARG A 7 -5.41 -13.25 -4.17
N GLU A 8 -4.16 -13.56 -3.88
CA GLU A 8 -3.79 -14.39 -2.74
C GLU A 8 -3.45 -13.48 -1.55
N PRO A 9 -3.51 -13.97 -0.29
CA PRO A 9 -3.17 -13.17 0.88
C PRO A 9 -1.78 -12.50 0.81
N HIS A 10 -0.80 -13.16 0.20
CA HIS A 10 0.55 -12.62 -0.03
C HIS A 10 0.59 -11.47 -1.05
N GLN A 11 -0.53 -11.19 -1.71
CA GLN A 11 -0.72 -10.10 -2.67
C GLN A 11 -1.49 -8.90 -2.11
N ILE A 12 -1.78 -8.93 -0.81
CA ILE A 12 -2.24 -7.76 -0.07
C ILE A 12 -1.03 -7.18 0.66
N GLY A 13 -0.74 -5.91 0.43
CA GLY A 13 0.33 -5.18 1.11
C GLY A 13 -0.23 -4.21 2.14
N MET A 14 0.54 -4.00 3.21
CA MET A 14 0.31 -2.94 4.19
C MET A 14 0.86 -1.62 3.66
N GLN A 15 0.29 -0.48 4.06
CA GLN A 15 0.86 0.81 3.68
C GLN A 15 2.11 1.14 4.52
N GLY A 16 3.25 1.38 3.88
CA GLY A 16 4.52 1.65 4.57
C GLY A 16 4.71 3.09 5.09
N GLY A 17 3.75 4.00 4.85
CA GLY A 17 3.91 5.42 5.18
C GLY A 17 3.74 5.80 6.65
N PHE A 18 3.11 4.93 7.44
CA PHE A 18 2.85 5.17 8.86
C PHE A 18 2.98 3.85 9.60
N LEU A 19 3.97 3.76 10.49
CA LEU A 19 4.29 2.57 11.25
C LEU A 19 4.44 2.93 12.73
N VAL A 20 3.77 2.17 13.59
CA VAL A 20 4.01 2.21 15.04
C VAL A 20 4.80 0.96 15.39
N ILE A 21 6.05 1.14 15.78
CA ILE A 21 6.98 0.04 16.00
C ILE A 21 7.43 0.01 17.46
N LYS A 22 7.53 -1.20 18.02
CA LYS A 22 8.34 -1.45 19.21
C LYS A 22 9.77 -1.72 18.74
N PRO A 23 10.76 -0.86 19.06
CA PRO A 23 12.14 -1.11 18.65
C PRO A 23 12.63 -2.45 19.18
N SER A 24 13.33 -3.20 18.33
CA SER A 24 13.96 -4.48 18.68
C SER A 24 15.20 -4.68 17.84
N GLN A 25 16.32 -4.97 18.50
CA GLN A 25 17.61 -5.23 17.85
C GLN A 25 17.54 -6.48 16.96
N GLU A 26 16.90 -7.54 17.48
CA GLU A 26 16.67 -8.79 16.75
C GLU A 26 15.91 -8.53 15.43
N ARG A 27 14.81 -7.76 15.48
CA ARG A 27 14.02 -7.42 14.28
C ARG A 27 14.78 -6.57 13.28
N TYR A 28 15.60 -5.67 13.77
CA TYR A 28 16.46 -4.86 12.93
C TYR A 28 17.48 -5.73 12.17
N GLU A 29 18.11 -6.69 12.85
CA GLU A 29 19.07 -7.62 12.24
C GLU A 29 18.39 -8.53 11.19
N GLU A 30 17.18 -9.02 11.45
CA GLU A 30 16.39 -9.78 10.48
C GLU A 30 16.10 -8.96 9.21
N TYR A 31 15.71 -7.69 9.35
CA TYR A 31 15.52 -6.81 8.18
C TYR A 31 16.81 -6.68 7.36
N LEU A 32 17.97 -6.51 8.03
CA LEU A 32 19.24 -6.42 7.34
C LEU A 32 19.59 -7.71 6.60
N GLU A 33 19.35 -8.87 7.21
CA GLU A 33 19.59 -10.16 6.58
C GLU A 33 18.73 -10.33 5.33
N LEU A 34 17.42 -10.06 5.42
CA LEU A 34 16.51 -10.14 4.28
C LEU A 34 16.94 -9.23 3.12
N ILE A 35 17.34 -7.99 3.42
CA ILE A 35 17.83 -7.04 2.41
C ILE A 35 19.13 -7.55 1.77
N ARG A 36 20.06 -8.08 2.56
CA ARG A 36 21.36 -8.58 2.08
C ARG A 36 21.23 -9.84 1.23
N VAL A 37 20.33 -10.75 1.60
CA VAL A 37 20.02 -11.93 0.79
C VAL A 37 19.41 -11.49 -0.55
N GLY A 38 18.63 -10.39 -0.55
CA GLY A 38 18.14 -9.78 -1.78
C GLY A 38 17.15 -10.66 -2.55
N ASN A 39 16.44 -11.55 -1.86
CA ASN A 39 15.48 -12.48 -2.46
C ASN A 39 14.13 -11.79 -2.77
N TYR A 40 14.19 -10.71 -3.56
CA TYR A 40 13.03 -9.94 -4.00
C TYR A 40 13.18 -9.47 -5.44
N THR A 41 12.05 -9.20 -6.10
CA THR A 41 12.01 -8.60 -7.44
C THR A 41 11.03 -7.43 -7.48
N VAL A 42 11.24 -6.49 -8.39
CA VAL A 42 10.36 -5.31 -8.54
C VAL A 42 8.89 -5.70 -8.77
N SER A 43 8.64 -6.75 -9.54
CA SER A 43 7.29 -7.23 -9.86
C SER A 43 6.76 -8.29 -8.89
N GLY A 44 7.63 -9.09 -8.27
CA GLY A 44 7.26 -10.21 -7.41
C GLY A 44 7.30 -9.92 -5.92
N GLY A 45 7.86 -8.79 -5.48
CA GLY A 45 8.08 -8.54 -4.05
C GLY A 45 9.06 -9.54 -3.44
N TRP A 46 8.81 -9.99 -2.22
CA TRP A 46 9.79 -10.73 -1.38
C TRP A 46 9.55 -12.25 -1.34
N GLY A 47 10.56 -13.00 -0.91
CA GLY A 47 10.47 -14.47 -0.73
C GLY A 47 10.76 -15.28 -1.99
N GLY A 48 11.35 -14.66 -3.01
CA GLY A 48 11.79 -15.31 -4.24
C GLY A 48 10.67 -15.81 -5.15
N ASP A 49 11.05 -16.52 -6.21
CA ASP A 49 10.15 -16.88 -7.31
C ASP A 49 9.03 -17.85 -6.94
N LYS A 50 9.18 -18.59 -5.84
CA LYS A 50 8.15 -19.54 -5.39
C LYS A 50 7.05 -18.86 -4.58
N LEU A 51 7.40 -17.94 -3.69
CA LEU A 51 6.42 -17.29 -2.82
C LEU A 51 5.87 -16.00 -3.43
N ARG A 52 6.75 -15.15 -3.98
CA ARG A 52 6.39 -13.88 -4.62
C ARG A 52 5.43 -13.02 -3.78
N TYR A 53 5.80 -12.76 -2.52
CA TYR A 53 5.02 -11.91 -1.61
C TYR A 53 5.05 -10.46 -2.11
N GLY A 54 4.07 -10.09 -2.92
CA GLY A 54 4.06 -8.88 -3.72
C GLY A 54 2.88 -8.81 -4.68
N GLY A 55 3.01 -8.13 -5.82
CA GLY A 55 1.88 -7.90 -6.74
C GLY A 55 1.08 -6.61 -6.45
N TYR A 56 1.66 -5.71 -5.64
CA TYR A 56 1.16 -4.38 -5.38
C TYR A 56 2.27 -3.33 -5.52
N TYR A 57 1.87 -2.07 -5.69
CA TYR A 57 2.81 -0.96 -5.80
C TYR A 57 3.66 -0.84 -4.53
N GLY A 58 4.98 -0.72 -4.69
CA GLY A 58 5.92 -0.66 -3.56
C GLY A 58 6.27 -2.01 -2.92
N ALA A 59 5.90 -3.14 -3.54
CA ALA A 59 6.22 -4.48 -3.01
C ALA A 59 7.74 -4.76 -2.89
N ALA A 60 8.57 -4.15 -3.71
CA ALA A 60 10.04 -4.25 -3.59
C ALA A 60 10.68 -3.19 -2.68
N GLN A 61 9.87 -2.38 -2.00
CA GLN A 61 10.32 -1.29 -1.13
C GLN A 61 10.02 -1.62 0.34
N VAL A 62 10.22 -0.65 1.24
CA VAL A 62 9.95 -0.80 2.69
C VAL A 62 8.55 -1.32 2.97
N GLN A 63 7.54 -0.88 2.20
CA GLN A 63 6.16 -1.35 2.31
C GLN A 63 6.06 -2.87 2.13
N GLY A 64 6.63 -3.43 1.06
CA GLY A 64 6.58 -4.86 0.85
C GLY A 64 7.48 -5.64 1.81
N LEU A 65 8.61 -5.08 2.23
CA LEU A 65 9.49 -5.72 3.20
C LEU A 65 8.80 -5.89 4.56
N VAL A 66 8.15 -4.84 5.06
CA VAL A 66 7.40 -4.87 6.31
C VAL A 66 6.21 -5.82 6.20
N SER A 67 5.48 -5.76 5.08
CA SER A 67 4.35 -6.67 4.82
C SER A 67 4.81 -8.13 4.79
N PHE A 68 5.95 -8.42 4.16
CA PHE A 68 6.52 -9.77 4.11
C PHE A 68 6.94 -10.26 5.49
N LEU A 69 7.66 -9.44 6.27
CA LEU A 69 8.12 -9.85 7.60
C LEU A 69 6.92 -10.20 8.51
N TYR A 70 5.95 -9.30 8.64
CA TYR A 70 4.85 -9.47 9.60
C TYR A 70 3.67 -10.29 9.04
N GLY A 71 3.43 -10.25 7.73
CA GLY A 71 2.36 -11.00 7.08
C GLY A 71 2.73 -12.44 6.74
N HIS A 72 4.02 -12.78 6.65
CA HIS A 72 4.48 -14.14 6.31
C HIS A 72 5.37 -14.78 7.37
N LEU A 73 6.45 -14.13 7.78
CA LEU A 73 7.42 -14.73 8.70
C LEU A 73 6.93 -14.70 10.15
N TYR A 74 6.21 -13.64 10.53
CA TYR A 74 5.72 -13.42 11.89
C TYR A 74 4.22 -13.13 11.91
N PRO A 75 3.38 -14.04 11.38
CA PRO A 75 1.94 -13.84 11.39
C PRO A 75 1.43 -13.70 12.83
N ASN A 76 0.39 -12.90 13.01
CA ASN A 76 -0.24 -12.61 14.31
C ASN A 76 0.61 -11.80 15.30
N SER A 77 1.72 -11.18 14.86
CA SER A 77 2.57 -10.32 15.70
C SER A 77 2.34 -8.82 15.47
N TYR A 78 1.35 -8.46 14.66
CA TYR A 78 1.03 -7.08 14.30
C TYR A 78 -0.48 -6.83 14.36
N VAL A 79 -0.84 -5.55 14.38
CA VAL A 79 -2.22 -5.08 14.19
C VAL A 79 -2.21 -4.05 13.08
N GLU A 80 -3.00 -4.26 12.04
CA GLU A 80 -3.18 -3.26 10.99
C GLU A 80 -4.15 -2.18 11.47
N LEU A 81 -3.67 -0.94 11.55
CA LEU A 81 -4.52 0.21 11.83
C LEU A 81 -5.36 0.52 10.60
N GLN A 82 -6.57 1.05 10.82
CA GLN A 82 -7.43 1.45 9.71
C GLN A 82 -6.77 2.60 8.94
N ARG A 83 -6.32 2.27 7.72
CA ARG A 83 -5.49 3.12 6.84
C ARG A 83 -6.14 4.44 6.41
N CYS A 84 -7.46 4.48 6.21
CA CYS A 84 -8.16 5.70 5.81
C CYS A 84 -8.18 6.78 6.91
N TYR A 85 -7.97 6.42 8.19
CA TYR A 85 -7.87 7.39 9.28
C TYR A 85 -6.42 7.71 9.66
N TYR A 86 -5.55 6.70 9.75
CA TYR A 86 -4.21 6.83 10.32
C TYR A 86 -3.06 6.80 9.30
N ASN A 87 -3.36 6.58 8.02
CA ASN A 87 -2.39 6.61 6.94
C ASN A 87 -3.07 7.02 5.63
N SER A 88 -3.89 8.07 5.67
CA SER A 88 -4.84 8.34 4.58
C SER A 88 -4.12 8.84 3.33
N MET A 89 -4.14 8.02 2.27
CA MET A 89 -3.69 8.42 0.93
C MET A 89 -4.84 8.89 0.04
N ALA A 90 -6.09 8.88 0.54
CA ALA A 90 -7.31 9.05 -0.25
C ALA A 90 -7.35 8.12 -1.50
N ASP A 91 -6.86 6.89 -1.35
CA ASP A 91 -6.80 5.93 -2.45
C ASP A 91 -8.16 5.28 -2.73
N PHE A 92 -8.33 4.81 -3.97
CA PHE A 92 -9.50 4.06 -4.39
C PHE A 92 -9.46 2.64 -3.79
N PRO A 93 -10.50 2.19 -3.07
CA PRO A 93 -10.44 0.95 -2.29
C PRO A 93 -10.61 -0.33 -3.11
N ARG A 94 -11.07 -0.21 -4.36
CA ARG A 94 -11.40 -1.34 -5.25
C ARG A 94 -10.42 -1.46 -6.41
N THR A 95 -10.36 -2.63 -7.02
CA THR A 95 -9.57 -2.81 -8.25
C THR A 95 -10.25 -2.05 -9.39
N ASP A 96 -9.49 -1.24 -10.12
CA ASP A 96 -9.97 -0.65 -11.37
C ASP A 96 -9.81 -1.71 -12.46
N ASP A 97 -10.82 -2.56 -12.61
CA ASP A 97 -10.81 -3.57 -13.65
C ASP A 97 -12.09 -3.42 -14.49
N LYS A 98 -11.89 -2.99 -15.74
CA LYS A 98 -12.92 -2.89 -16.77
C LYS A 98 -13.59 -4.23 -17.07
N LYS A 99 -13.08 -5.34 -16.53
CA LYS A 99 -13.67 -6.68 -16.63
C LYS A 99 -14.93 -6.88 -15.78
N PHE A 100 -15.24 -5.99 -14.84
CA PHE A 100 -16.45 -6.09 -14.01
C PHE A 100 -17.60 -5.22 -14.56
N GLU A 101 -17.89 -5.32 -15.86
CA GLU A 101 -19.02 -4.58 -16.47
C GLU A 101 -20.34 -4.92 -15.77
N GLY A 102 -20.93 -3.93 -15.07
CA GLY A 102 -22.20 -4.08 -14.35
C GLY A 102 -22.08 -4.66 -12.94
N GLU A 103 -20.89 -5.08 -12.52
CA GLU A 103 -20.64 -5.65 -11.19
C GLU A 103 -19.74 -4.74 -10.35
N LYS A 104 -19.94 -4.76 -9.03
CA LYS A 104 -19.12 -4.00 -8.09
C LYS A 104 -17.72 -4.64 -8.01
N PRO A 105 -16.62 -3.97 -8.42
CA PRO A 105 -15.30 -4.59 -8.42
C PRO A 105 -14.86 -4.97 -7.00
N PRO A 106 -14.06 -6.04 -6.82
CA PRO A 106 -13.64 -6.48 -5.51
C PRO A 106 -12.76 -5.45 -4.80
N CYS A 107 -12.75 -5.52 -3.47
CA CYS A 107 -11.84 -4.72 -2.65
C CYS A 107 -10.39 -5.15 -2.89
N ARG A 108 -9.46 -4.18 -2.86
CA ARG A 108 -8.01 -4.44 -3.03
C ARG A 108 -7.43 -5.35 -1.95
N THR A 109 -8.10 -5.38 -0.79
CA THR A 109 -7.79 -6.13 0.42
C THR A 109 -8.64 -7.41 0.56
N MET A 110 -9.42 -7.76 -0.49
CA MET A 110 -10.19 -9.00 -0.63
C MET A 110 -11.39 -9.21 0.31
N GLU A 111 -11.76 -8.22 1.12
CA GLU A 111 -13.04 -8.25 1.84
C GLU A 111 -14.21 -7.98 0.88
N ASP A 112 -15.41 -8.40 1.27
CA ASP A 112 -16.63 -8.16 0.51
C ASP A 112 -16.93 -6.64 0.41
N GLU A 113 -16.71 -5.95 1.52
CA GLU A 113 -16.91 -4.52 1.66
C GLU A 113 -15.65 -3.83 2.16
N CYS A 114 -15.35 -2.67 1.58
CA CYS A 114 -14.20 -1.86 1.91
C CYS A 114 -14.59 -0.39 1.98
N ILE A 115 -13.93 0.29 2.91
CA ILE A 115 -14.10 1.72 3.16
C ILE A 115 -13.42 2.50 2.04
N ASP A 116 -14.13 3.47 1.47
CA ASP A 116 -13.56 4.42 0.53
C ASP A 116 -12.85 5.55 1.29
N CYS A 117 -11.52 5.57 1.24
CA CYS A 117 -10.76 6.58 1.98
C CYS A 117 -11.02 8.01 1.50
N ARG A 118 -11.62 8.20 0.32
CA ARG A 118 -11.97 9.51 -0.25
C ARG A 118 -13.25 10.09 0.33
N SER A 119 -14.10 9.26 0.94
CA SER A 119 -15.36 9.69 1.55
C SER A 119 -15.26 9.93 3.06
N ILE A 120 -14.09 9.69 3.66
CA ILE A 120 -13.87 9.94 5.08
C ILE A 120 -13.90 11.45 5.36
N PRO A 121 -14.74 11.92 6.31
CA PRO A 121 -14.73 13.32 6.75
C PRO A 121 -13.34 13.75 7.25
N LEU A 122 -12.91 14.96 6.86
CA LEU A 122 -11.56 15.47 7.15
C LEU A 122 -11.23 15.52 8.65
N ASP A 123 -12.22 15.78 9.50
CA ASP A 123 -12.09 15.82 10.97
C ASP A 123 -11.85 14.42 11.60
N GLN A 124 -12.18 13.36 10.87
CA GLN A 124 -11.90 11.99 11.29
C GLN A 124 -10.50 11.53 10.88
N ILE A 125 -9.90 12.11 9.85
CA ILE A 125 -8.54 11.78 9.41
C ILE A 125 -7.53 12.31 10.45
N LYS A 126 -6.62 11.43 10.88
CA LYS A 126 -5.60 11.73 11.90
C LYS A 126 -4.26 12.05 11.27
N THR A 127 -3.96 11.49 10.11
CA THR A 127 -2.74 11.78 9.35
C THR A 127 -3.00 11.68 7.84
N PHE A 128 -2.24 12.46 7.07
CA PHE A 128 -2.26 12.42 5.60
C PHE A 128 -0.95 11.83 5.09
N HIS A 129 -1.06 10.85 4.19
CA HIS A 129 0.08 10.25 3.52
C HIS A 129 0.06 10.65 2.03
N LEU A 130 0.84 11.68 1.71
CA LEU A 130 0.89 12.31 0.39
C LEU A 130 1.79 11.51 -0.58
N THR A 131 1.32 10.32 -0.92
CA THR A 131 1.95 9.43 -1.91
C THR A 131 1.29 9.54 -3.28
N ILE A 132 -0.05 9.65 -3.34
CA ILE A 132 -0.78 9.79 -4.62
C ILE A 132 -0.64 11.21 -5.20
N CYS A 133 -0.75 12.24 -4.35
CA CYS A 133 -0.81 13.65 -4.76
C CYS A 133 0.56 14.34 -4.91
N GLN A 134 1.63 13.59 -5.21
CA GLN A 134 3.02 14.09 -5.19
C GLN A 134 3.40 14.72 -3.83
N LYS A 135 4.64 15.20 -3.70
CA LYS A 135 5.10 15.84 -2.46
C LYS A 135 4.59 17.28 -2.37
N PRO A 136 4.08 17.72 -1.21
CA PRO A 136 3.44 19.04 -1.09
C PRO A 136 4.40 20.21 -1.39
N HIS A 137 5.70 20.04 -1.16
CA HIS A 137 6.71 21.06 -1.49
C HIS A 137 7.03 21.15 -2.99
N LEU A 138 6.58 20.19 -3.80
CA LEU A 138 6.75 20.27 -5.26
C LEU A 138 5.74 21.22 -5.90
N CYS A 139 4.77 21.75 -5.15
CA CYS A 139 3.96 22.90 -5.53
C CYS A 139 3.38 22.75 -6.95
N TYR A 140 2.78 21.58 -7.25
CA TYR A 140 2.12 21.36 -8.54
C TYR A 140 0.72 21.94 -8.50
N GLN A 141 0.41 22.81 -9.44
CA GLN A 141 -0.95 23.28 -9.66
C GLN A 141 -1.81 22.08 -10.01
N TYR A 142 -2.96 21.98 -9.35
CA TYR A 142 -4.08 21.21 -9.88
C TYR A 142 -4.43 21.66 -11.33
N GLN A 143 -4.08 22.90 -11.69
CA GLN A 143 -4.30 23.55 -12.99
C GLN A 143 -3.07 23.70 -13.90
N SER A 144 -2.00 22.90 -13.77
CA SER A 144 -0.77 23.07 -14.59
C SER A 144 -0.96 22.75 -16.10
N LYS A 145 -2.19 22.77 -16.60
CA LYS A 145 -2.52 22.80 -18.02
C LYS A 145 -2.88 24.21 -18.54
N PHE A 146 -3.00 25.24 -17.69
CA PHE A 146 -3.66 26.49 -18.11
C PHE A 146 -3.12 27.82 -17.60
N ASP A 147 -1.94 27.93 -16.97
CA ASP A 147 -1.41 29.26 -16.61
C ASP A 147 0.12 29.31 -16.59
N ASP A 148 0.71 30.28 -17.31
CA ASP A 148 2.13 30.34 -17.66
C ASP A 148 3.00 31.10 -16.65
N ASP A 149 2.42 31.71 -15.60
CA ASP A 149 3.15 32.61 -14.67
C ASP A 149 3.02 32.27 -13.16
N ALA A 150 2.55 31.08 -12.78
CA ALA A 150 2.20 30.83 -11.37
C ALA A 150 3.29 30.13 -10.52
N PRO A 151 3.73 30.72 -9.37
CA PRO A 151 4.22 29.93 -8.24
C PRO A 151 3.03 29.31 -7.49
N ILE A 152 3.16 28.04 -7.10
CA ILE A 152 2.03 27.27 -6.53
C ILE A 152 2.41 26.65 -5.20
N CYS A 153 2.95 27.51 -4.36
CA CYS A 153 2.78 27.60 -2.92
C CYS A 153 2.99 29.10 -2.63
#